data_AF-A0A392Q696-F1
#
_entry.id   AF-A0A392Q696-F1
#
_cell.length_a   1.000
_cell.length_b   1.000
_cell.length_c   1.000
_cell.angle_alpha   90.00
_cell.angle_beta   90.00
_cell.angle_gamma   90.00
#
_symmetry.space_group_name_H-M   'P 1'
#
loop_
_entity.id
_entity.type
_entity.pdbx_description
1 polymer ?
#
loop_
_entity_poly.entity_id
_entity_poly.type
_entity_poly.pdbx_seq_one_letter_code
_entity_poly.pdbx_strand_id
1 'polypeptide(L)'
;EDYIKEFASFKESKVLIAPKTWLDLRIRGSQLSQNFRRKCKISPKGLFAYVADVNGTMHWVSEAHRNYWHVLLDASALVVGKDRLHVGLHRPDFLVCCLDNTNSNPSRITCLLVRKKSFDTSNGSS
;
A
#
# COMPACT_ATOMS: atom_id res chain seq x y z
N GLU A 1 2.06 -11.95 10.13
CA GLU A 1 1.82 -10.86 11.10
C GLU A 1 1.71 -9.55 10.31
N ASP A 2 0.85 -8.61 10.72
CA ASP A 2 0.59 -7.37 9.97
C ASP A 2 1.28 -6.19 10.67
N TYR A 3 2.57 -6.01 10.35
CA TYR A 3 3.44 -5.02 11.00
C TYR A 3 2.97 -3.58 10.79
N ILE A 4 2.30 -3.28 9.67
CA ILE A 4 1.77 -1.94 9.39
C ILE A 4 0.64 -1.63 10.38
N LYS A 5 -0.29 -2.57 10.56
CA LYS A 5 -1.38 -2.44 11.53
C LYS A 5 -0.84 -2.30 12.95
N GLU A 6 0.13 -3.13 13.34
CA GLU A 6 0.69 -3.10 14.69
C GLU A 6 1.36 -1.76 14.98
N PHE A 7 2.20 -1.28 14.07
CA PHE A 7 2.85 0.01 14.22
C PHE A 7 1.85 1.17 14.25
N ALA A 8 0.84 1.14 13.37
CA ALA A 8 -0.22 2.15 13.38
C ALA A 8 -1.00 2.16 14.70
N SER A 9 -1.28 0.98 15.26
CA SER A 9 -1.98 0.84 16.54
C SER A 9 -1.11 1.34 17.70
N PHE A 10 0.20 1.02 17.69
CA PHE A 10 1.18 1.52 18.65
C PHE A 10 1.30 3.05 18.62
N LYS A 11 1.15 3.67 17.45
CA LYS A 11 1.12 5.13 17.27
C LYS A 11 -0.28 5.74 17.47
N GLU A 12 -1.21 4.99 18.04
CA GLU A 12 -2.60 5.42 18.31
C GLU A 12 -3.34 5.95 17.06
N SER A 13 -2.90 5.51 15.88
CA SER A 13 -3.54 5.87 14.63
C SER A 13 -4.83 5.10 14.43
N LYS A 14 -5.84 5.74 13.83
CA LYS A 14 -7.08 5.07 13.49
C LYS A 14 -6.86 4.04 12.38
N VAL A 15 -6.92 2.75 12.73
CA VAL A 15 -6.79 1.65 11.77
C VAL A 15 -8.17 1.20 11.27
N LEU A 16 -8.33 1.11 9.95
CA LEU A 16 -9.49 0.49 9.30
C LEU A 16 -9.03 -0.75 8.53
N ILE A 17 -9.43 -1.92 9.00
CA ILE A 17 -9.04 -3.19 8.39
C ILE A 17 -10.11 -3.61 7.37
N ALA A 18 -9.68 -4.20 6.26
CA ALA A 18 -10.60 -4.84 5.34
C ALA A 18 -11.34 -6.01 6.03
N PRO A 19 -12.69 -6.03 6.06
CA PRO A 19 -13.42 -7.17 6.58
C PRO A 19 -13.03 -8.47 5.88
N LYS A 20 -12.72 -9.50 6.67
CA LYS A 20 -12.49 -10.88 6.24
C LYS A 20 -13.82 -11.58 5.96
N THR A 21 -14.69 -11.06 5.10
CA THR A 21 -15.95 -11.76 4.80
C THR A 21 -15.70 -12.99 3.92
N TRP A 22 -16.37 -14.09 4.28
CA TRP A 22 -16.12 -15.47 3.83
C TRP A 22 -16.28 -15.73 2.32
N LEU A 23 -16.97 -14.88 1.55
CA LEU A 23 -17.23 -15.16 0.13
C LEU A 23 -16.17 -14.62 -0.84
N ASP A 24 -15.52 -13.48 -0.55
CA ASP A 24 -14.62 -12.83 -1.52
C ASP A 24 -13.30 -12.32 -0.94
N LEU A 25 -13.12 -12.30 0.39
CA LEU A 25 -11.96 -11.70 1.08
C LEU A 25 -11.58 -10.27 0.61
N ARG A 26 -12.48 -9.61 -0.11
CA ARG A 26 -12.30 -8.30 -0.74
C ARG A 26 -13.32 -7.34 -0.14
N ILE A 27 -12.85 -6.14 0.24
CA ILE A 27 -13.76 -5.04 0.51
C ILE A 27 -14.59 -4.78 -0.75
N ARG A 28 -15.91 -4.59 -0.59
CA ARG A 28 -16.74 -4.08 -1.69
C ARG A 28 -16.25 -2.68 -2.10
N GLY A 29 -16.12 -2.43 -3.40
CA GLY A 29 -15.57 -1.17 -3.89
C GLY A 29 -16.28 0.08 -3.39
N SER A 30 -17.61 0.01 -3.21
CA SER A 30 -18.41 1.09 -2.62
C SER A 30 -18.02 1.40 -1.17
N GLN A 31 -17.76 0.38 -0.36
CA GLN A 31 -17.31 0.54 1.02
C GLN A 31 -15.89 1.11 1.11
N LEU A 32 -14.98 0.67 0.22
CA LEU A 32 -13.63 1.26 0.14
C LEU A 32 -13.70 2.76 -0.19
N SER A 33 -14.48 3.09 -1.20
CA SER A 33 -14.67 4.48 -1.66
C SER A 33 -15.26 5.35 -0.54
N GLN A 34 -16.20 4.81 0.25
CA GLN A 34 -16.72 5.52 1.43
C GLN A 34 -15.63 5.75 2.48
N ASN A 35 -14.75 4.77 2.73
CA ASN A 35 -13.65 4.92 3.67
C ASN A 35 -12.66 6.00 3.21
N PHE A 36 -12.32 6.06 1.92
CA PHE A 36 -11.44 7.11 1.40
C PHE A 36 -12.01 8.51 1.59
N ARG A 37 -13.33 8.66 1.44
CA ARG A 37 -14.02 9.95 1.64
C ARG A 37 -14.17 10.38 3.10
N ARG A 38 -13.90 9.49 4.07
CA ARG A 38 -14.00 9.86 5.49
C ARG A 38 -12.89 10.85 5.82
N LYS A 39 -13.29 12.08 6.16
CA LYS A 39 -12.36 13.12 6.59
C LYS A 39 -11.78 12.78 7.96
N CYS A 40 -10.47 12.88 8.10
CA CYS A 40 -9.80 12.90 9.40
C CYS A 40 -9.61 14.37 9.81
N LYS A 41 -9.94 14.70 11.07
CA LYS A 41 -9.83 16.07 11.59
C LYS A 41 -8.37 16.50 11.78
N ILE A 42 -7.46 15.55 11.95
CA ILE A 42 -6.07 15.78 12.36
C ILE A 42 -5.12 15.84 11.15
N SER A 43 -5.37 15.03 10.12
CA SER A 43 -4.56 15.01 8.90
C SER A 43 -5.44 14.73 7.69
N PRO A 44 -5.30 15.49 6.59
CA PRO A 44 -5.95 15.16 5.33
C PRO A 44 -5.33 13.92 4.66
N LYS A 45 -4.16 13.45 5.12
CA LYS A 45 -3.38 12.37 4.51
C LYS A 45 -3.50 11.10 5.36
N GLY A 46 -4.07 10.04 4.77
CA GLY A 46 -4.09 8.68 5.32
C GLY A 46 -3.20 7.72 4.52
N LEU A 47 -2.97 6.52 5.04
CA LEU A 47 -2.24 5.45 4.34
C LEU A 47 -3.19 4.31 3.98
N PHE A 48 -3.30 4.00 2.70
CA PHE A 48 -3.96 2.81 2.18
C PHE A 48 -2.91 1.77 1.82
N ALA A 49 -2.83 0.69 2.61
CA ALA A 49 -1.93 -0.42 2.40
C ALA A 49 -2.71 -1.65 1.91
N TYR A 50 -2.24 -2.30 0.84
CA TYR A 50 -2.83 -3.56 0.37
C TYR A 50 -1.83 -4.41 -0.38
N VAL A 51 -2.07 -5.72 -0.40
CA VAL A 51 -1.22 -6.70 -1.10
C VAL A 51 -1.40 -6.58 -2.61
N ALA A 52 -0.28 -6.64 -3.33
CA ALA A 52 -0.27 -6.69 -4.78
C ALA A 52 -0.89 -8.00 -5.29
N ASP A 53 -1.83 -7.87 -6.22
CA ASP A 53 -2.43 -9.01 -6.92
C ASP A 53 -2.01 -8.92 -8.38
N VAL A 54 -1.24 -9.91 -8.85
CA VAL A 54 -0.75 -10.01 -10.24
C VAL A 54 -1.89 -10.08 -11.25
N ASN A 55 -3.04 -10.65 -10.87
CA ASN A 55 -4.25 -10.73 -11.69
C ASN A 55 -5.26 -9.64 -11.30
N GLY A 56 -4.96 -8.87 -10.27
CA GLY A 56 -5.87 -7.92 -9.67
C GLY A 56 -5.71 -6.52 -10.24
N THR A 57 -6.81 -5.79 -10.24
CA THR A 57 -6.82 -4.40 -10.66
C THR A 57 -6.24 -3.51 -9.57
N MET A 58 -5.12 -2.85 -9.84
CA MET A 58 -4.55 -1.78 -8.99
C MET A 58 -5.27 -0.42 -9.16
N HIS A 59 -6.51 -0.43 -9.66
CA HIS A 59 -7.30 0.79 -9.92
C HIS A 59 -7.58 1.61 -8.64
N TRP A 60 -7.52 0.96 -7.47
CA TRP A 60 -7.67 1.62 -6.17
C TRP A 60 -6.63 2.69 -5.90
N VAL A 61 -5.44 2.62 -6.53
CA VAL A 61 -4.40 3.63 -6.35
C VAL A 61 -4.91 5.01 -6.77
N SER A 62 -5.56 5.09 -7.93
CA SER A 62 -6.10 6.35 -8.45
C SER A 62 -7.24 6.89 -7.60
N GLU A 63 -8.13 6.03 -7.11
CA GLU A 63 -9.24 6.45 -6.26
C GLU A 63 -8.75 6.92 -4.88
N ALA A 64 -7.76 6.24 -4.30
CA ALA A 64 -7.12 6.68 -3.06
C ALA A 64 -6.47 8.06 -3.21
N HIS A 65 -5.69 8.28 -4.28
CA HIS A 65 -5.04 9.57 -4.57
C HIS A 65 -6.04 10.71 -4.75
N ARG A 66 -7.18 10.48 -5.42
CA ARG A 66 -8.27 11.47 -5.56
C ARG A 66 -8.84 11.93 -4.23
N ASN A 67 -8.70 11.11 -3.19
CA ASN A 67 -9.16 11.38 -1.84
C ASN A 67 -7.99 11.70 -0.89
N TYR A 68 -6.81 12.05 -1.41
CA TYR A 68 -5.61 12.44 -0.65
C TYR A 68 -4.99 11.34 0.23
N TRP A 69 -5.27 10.08 -0.06
CA TRP A 69 -4.61 8.94 0.59
C TRP A 69 -3.29 8.61 -0.11
N HIS A 70 -2.23 8.39 0.67
CA HIS A 70 -1.04 7.72 0.16
C HIS A 70 -1.28 6.22 0.02
N VAL A 71 -0.59 5.60 -0.92
CA VAL A 71 -0.79 4.18 -1.23
C VAL A 71 0.52 3.41 -1.08
N LEU A 72 0.48 2.40 -0.21
CA LEU A 72 1.51 1.37 -0.08
C LEU A 72 1.02 0.09 -0.72
N LEU A 73 1.75 -0.37 -1.72
CA LEU A 73 1.52 -1.64 -2.38
C LEU A 73 2.49 -2.67 -1.82
N ASP A 74 1.98 -3.75 -1.23
CA ASP A 74 2.79 -4.83 -0.68
C ASP A 74 2.95 -5.95 -1.72
N ALA A 75 4.08 -5.94 -2.42
CA ALA A 75 4.50 -6.97 -3.36
C ALA A 75 5.55 -7.92 -2.76
N SER A 76 5.68 -7.99 -1.43
CA SER A 76 6.67 -8.83 -0.75
C SER A 76 6.48 -10.33 -1.00
N ALA A 77 5.27 -10.75 -1.37
CA ALA A 77 4.94 -12.12 -1.74
C ALA A 77 5.18 -12.46 -3.23
N LEU A 78 5.51 -11.47 -4.06
CA LEU A 78 5.75 -11.68 -5.49
C LEU A 78 7.23 -11.97 -5.76
N VAL A 79 7.48 -12.78 -6.78
CA VAL A 79 8.83 -13.15 -7.23
C VAL A 79 9.29 -12.16 -8.31
N VAL A 80 10.27 -11.34 -7.95
CA VAL A 80 10.86 -10.36 -8.87
C VAL A 80 11.43 -11.07 -10.10
N GLY A 81 11.06 -10.59 -11.28
CA GLY A 81 11.49 -11.15 -12.57
C GLY A 81 10.57 -12.25 -13.13
N LYS A 82 9.72 -12.86 -12.31
CA LYS A 82 8.68 -13.81 -12.76
C LYS A 82 7.31 -13.14 -12.83
N ASP A 83 6.97 -12.38 -11.80
CA ASP A 83 5.69 -11.67 -11.71
C ASP A 83 5.78 -10.28 -12.34
N ARG A 84 4.84 -9.93 -13.22
CA ARG A 84 4.81 -8.62 -13.89
C ARG A 84 3.78 -7.72 -13.21
N LEU A 85 4.28 -6.77 -12.42
CA LEU A 85 3.45 -5.76 -11.78
C LEU A 85 3.51 -4.44 -12.56
N HIS A 86 2.35 -3.93 -12.99
CA HIS A 86 2.23 -2.65 -13.71
C HIS A 86 2.36 -1.41 -12.79
N VAL A 87 3.39 -1.36 -11.95
CA VAL A 87 3.61 -0.25 -10.98
C VAL A 87 3.80 1.11 -11.64
N GLY A 88 4.31 1.15 -12.87
CA GLY A 88 4.45 2.37 -13.66
C GLY A 88 3.12 2.97 -14.12
N LEU A 89 2.09 2.14 -14.27
CA LEU A 89 0.76 2.56 -14.72
C LEU A 89 0.01 3.26 -13.57
N HIS A 90 -0.15 2.54 -12.46
CA HIS A 90 -0.95 2.99 -11.32
C HIS A 90 -0.19 3.91 -10.37
N ARG A 91 1.13 3.87 -10.40
CA ARG A 91 2.04 4.78 -9.70
C ARG A 91 1.78 4.92 -8.19
N PRO A 92 1.84 3.84 -7.39
CA PRO A 92 1.75 3.96 -5.93
C PRO A 92 2.88 4.85 -5.36
N ASP A 93 2.69 5.33 -4.13
CA ASP A 93 3.66 6.14 -3.39
C ASP A 93 4.80 5.27 -2.84
N PHE A 94 4.43 4.11 -2.30
CA PHE A 94 5.32 3.17 -1.65
C PHE A 94 5.11 1.76 -2.22
N LEU A 95 6.20 1.01 -2.38
CA LEU A 95 6.18 -0.40 -2.77
C LEU A 95 7.07 -1.20 -1.81
N VAL A 96 6.50 -2.22 -1.17
CA VAL A 96 7.29 -3.23 -0.44
C VAL A 96 7.54 -4.39 -1.40
N CYS A 97 8.78 -4.87 -1.51
CA CYS A 97 9.10 -6.03 -2.32
C CYS A 97 10.26 -6.83 -1.72
N CYS A 98 10.36 -8.11 -2.07
CA CYS A 98 11.46 -8.98 -1.66
C CYS A 98 12.36 -9.30 -2.85
N LEU A 99 13.67 -9.30 -2.63
CA LEU A 99 14.68 -9.76 -3.58
C LEU A 99 15.31 -11.03 -3.00
N ASP A 100 15.16 -12.14 -3.72
CA ASP A 100 15.80 -13.40 -3.37
C ASP A 100 17.14 -13.49 -4.11
N ASN A 101 18.24 -13.65 -3.37
CA ASN A 101 19.53 -13.94 -3.96
C ASN A 101 19.73 -15.46 -4.03
N THR A 102 19.49 -16.06 -5.20
CA THR A 102 19.56 -17.51 -5.40
C THR A 102 20.98 -18.03 -5.69
N ASN A 103 22.00 -17.18 -5.80
CA ASN A 103 23.26 -17.55 -6.45
C ASN A 103 24.37 -18.07 -5.51
N SER A 104 24.27 -17.92 -4.19
CA SER A 104 25.36 -18.38 -3.30
C SER A 104 25.00 -18.53 -1.81
N ASN A 105 24.02 -17.79 -1.30
CA ASN A 105 23.51 -17.96 0.07
C ASN A 105 22.05 -17.47 0.12
N PRO A 106 21.05 -18.33 0.44
CA PRO A 106 19.66 -17.93 0.44
C PRO A 106 19.44 -16.83 1.48
N SER A 107 19.37 -15.60 0.97
CA SER A 107 19.15 -14.39 1.75
C SER A 107 18.00 -13.64 1.09
N ARG A 108 17.03 -13.26 1.92
CA ARG A 108 15.87 -12.49 1.48
C ARG A 108 16.04 -11.06 1.93
N ILE A 109 16.20 -10.15 0.98
CA ILE A 109 16.28 -8.72 1.24
C ILE A 109 14.89 -8.13 1.03
N THR A 110 14.32 -7.53 2.07
CA THR A 110 13.04 -6.79 1.96
C THR A 110 13.35 -5.32 1.74
N CYS A 111 12.78 -4.75 0.68
CA CYS A 111 12.99 -3.37 0.28
C CYS A 111 11.69 -2.57 0.39
N LEU A 112 11.79 -1.33 0.86
CA LEU A 112 10.77 -0.31 0.70
C LEU A 112 11.24 0.67 -0.38
N LEU A 113 10.57 0.66 -1.53
CA LEU A 113 10.79 1.65 -2.59
C LEU A 113 9.83 2.81 -2.40
N VAL A 114 10.38 4.02 -2.39
CA VAL A 114 9.62 5.25 -2.21
C VAL A 114 9.69 6.09 -3.48
N ARG A 115 8.54 6.55 -3.97
CA ARG A 115 8.52 7.48 -5.09
C ARG A 115 9.06 8.83 -4.64
N LYS A 116 10.05 9.39 -5.37
CA LYS A 116 10.68 10.68 -5.05
C LYS A 116 9.67 11.79 -4.72
N LYS A 117 8.63 11.98 -5.56
CA LYS A 117 7.59 13.01 -5.34
C LYS A 117 6.78 12.83 -4.05
N SER A 118 6.68 11.60 -3.55
CA SER A 118 5.92 11.25 -2.35
C SER A 118 6.75 11.42 -1.08
N PHE A 119 8.09 11.45 -1.22
CA PHE A 119 9.04 11.70 -0.14
C PHE A 119 9.51 13.16 -0.08
N ASP A 120 9.06 14.00 -1.00
CA ASP A 120 9.49 15.38 -1.07
C ASP A 120 8.89 16.18 0.10
N THR A 121 9.71 16.42 1.11
CA THR A 121 9.35 17.18 2.31
C THR A 121 9.52 18.69 2.12
N SER A 122 10.04 19.14 0.97
CA SER A 122 10.29 20.57 0.71
C SER A 122 9.04 21.44 0.67
N ASN A 123 7.86 20.83 0.50
CA ASN A 123 6.57 21.53 0.47
C ASN A 123 5.88 21.63 1.84
N GLY A 124 6.57 21.29 2.93
CA GLY A 124 6.05 21.35 4.30
C GLY A 124 6.18 22.70 5.01
N SER A 125 6.81 23.69 4.38
CA SER A 125 6.97 25.05 4.91
C SER A 125 6.16 26.05 4.09
N SER A 126 4.87 26.16 4.39
CA SER A 126 4.01 27.30 4.04
C SER A 126 2.85 27.36 5.02
#